data_AF-A0AAU8UCV0-F1
#
_entry.id   AF-A0AAU8UCV0-F1
#
_cell.length_a   1.000
_cell.length_b   1.000
_cell.length_c   1.000
_cell.angle_alpha   90.00
_cell.angle_beta   90.00
_cell.angle_gamma   90.00
#
_symmetry.space_group_name_H-M   'P 1'
#
loop_
_entity.id
_entity.type
_entity.pdbx_description
1 polymer ?
#
loop_
_entity_poly.entity_id
_entity_poly.type
_entity_poly.pdbx_seq_one_letter_code
_entity_poly.pdbx_strand_id
1 'polypeptide(L)'
;MTSLIDPQAEPDDPARSGRHPGDEPAGPPPHSPPAISGGIEVRVQYEPIDVDAEITPIVRNPRVGAVVNFLGVVRQSGDVDDVVALDIEHYPGMTERSLWSIVEEASARWPLEAVRIVHRIGRIALGHPVVLMVVAAPHRAAAFDACEFMMDFLKTHAPFWKKEIRHDGVAGWVEAKTHDDHAMKRWG
;
A
#
# COMPACT_ATOMS: atom_id res chain seq x y z
N MET A 1 -26.68 -89.67 2.06
CA MET A 1 -26.07 -89.58 3.41
C MET A 1 -24.72 -88.92 3.19
N THR A 2 -24.47 -87.64 3.54
CA THR A 2 -25.13 -86.70 4.48
C THR A 2 -24.61 -85.28 4.15
N SER A 3 -25.26 -84.11 4.37
CA SER A 3 -26.47 -83.66 5.11
C SER A 3 -27.47 -82.96 4.13
N LEU A 4 -28.65 -82.36 4.43
CA LEU A 4 -29.19 -81.44 5.47
C LEU A 4 -28.59 -80.00 5.39
N ILE A 5 -29.26 -79.01 4.76
CA ILE A 5 -30.39 -78.16 5.25
C ILE A 5 -29.89 -77.19 6.35
N ASP A 6 -30.13 -75.86 6.39
CA ASP A 6 -31.20 -74.98 5.86
C ASP A 6 -30.66 -73.55 5.51
N PRO A 7 -31.49 -72.54 5.13
CA PRO A 7 -31.06 -71.22 4.67
C PRO A 7 -31.21 -70.12 5.75
N GLN A 8 -30.73 -68.91 5.45
CA GLN A 8 -31.43 -67.64 5.73
C GLN A 8 -30.72 -66.48 5.04
N ALA A 9 -31.50 -65.48 4.58
CA ALA A 9 -30.99 -64.20 4.13
C ALA A 9 -31.09 -63.19 5.28
N GLU A 10 -30.05 -62.39 5.48
CA GLU A 10 -30.09 -61.20 6.35
C GLU A 10 -30.01 -59.90 5.50
N PRO A 11 -30.53 -58.76 6.01
CA PRO A 11 -30.93 -57.63 5.19
C PRO A 11 -29.82 -56.57 4.98
N ASP A 12 -30.10 -55.62 4.08
CA ASP A 12 -29.30 -54.39 3.88
C ASP A 12 -29.05 -53.62 5.18
N ASP A 13 -27.80 -53.23 5.43
CA ASP A 13 -27.40 -52.30 6.49
C ASP A 13 -27.12 -50.89 5.91
N PRO A 14 -27.99 -49.89 6.15
CA PRO A 14 -27.88 -48.56 5.56
C PRO A 14 -26.95 -47.61 6.35
N ALA A 15 -25.97 -48.12 7.12
CA ALA A 15 -25.19 -47.33 8.09
C ALA A 15 -23.66 -47.28 7.86
N ARG A 16 -23.20 -46.91 6.66
CA ARG A 16 -21.81 -46.42 6.44
C ARG A 16 -21.74 -44.96 5.98
N SER A 17 -22.32 -44.07 6.79
CA SER A 17 -22.20 -42.61 6.68
C SER A 17 -21.69 -42.04 8.01
N GLY A 18 -20.38 -42.21 8.26
CA GLY A 18 -19.70 -41.65 9.43
C GLY A 18 -18.68 -40.61 9.00
N ARG A 19 -19.04 -39.32 9.03
CA ARG A 19 -18.03 -38.25 9.03
C ARG A 19 -17.35 -38.23 10.39
N HIS A 20 -16.02 -38.13 10.42
CA HIS A 20 -15.32 -37.88 11.69
C HIS A 20 -15.63 -36.45 12.18
N PRO A 21 -15.91 -36.24 13.48
CA PRO A 21 -15.93 -34.91 14.07
C PRO A 21 -14.48 -34.39 14.13
N GLY A 22 -14.09 -33.63 13.10
CA GLY A 22 -12.72 -33.16 12.89
C GLY A 22 -12.50 -32.53 11.51
N ASP A 23 -13.30 -32.90 10.50
CA ASP A 23 -13.28 -32.26 9.18
C ASP A 23 -14.07 -30.93 9.19
N GLU A 24 -13.54 -29.91 9.87
CA GLU A 24 -13.84 -28.53 9.46
C GLU A 24 -13.15 -28.26 8.11
N PRO A 25 -13.83 -27.62 7.14
CA PRO A 25 -13.15 -27.19 5.92
C PRO A 25 -12.07 -26.17 6.32
N ALA A 26 -10.82 -26.48 5.99
CA ALA A 26 -9.71 -25.57 6.25
C ALA A 26 -10.07 -24.16 5.75
N GLY A 27 -10.01 -23.18 6.66
CA GLY A 27 -10.30 -21.79 6.33
C GLY A 27 -9.42 -21.29 5.19
N PRO A 28 -9.83 -20.21 4.48
CA PRO A 28 -9.02 -19.67 3.39
C PRO A 28 -7.59 -19.43 3.88
N PRO A 29 -6.56 -19.82 3.11
CA PRO A 29 -5.19 -19.81 3.57
C PRO A 29 -4.77 -18.40 3.98
N PRO A 30 -4.05 -18.23 5.11
CA PRO A 30 -3.59 -16.92 5.53
C PRO A 30 -2.65 -16.35 4.47
N HIS A 31 -3.09 -15.25 3.86
CA HIS A 31 -2.37 -14.38 2.93
C HIS A 31 -1.24 -15.05 2.13
N SER A 32 -1.55 -15.51 0.92
CA SER A 32 -0.55 -15.81 -0.10
C SER A 32 0.48 -14.68 -0.14
N PRO A 33 1.80 -14.96 -0.03
CA PRO A 33 2.80 -13.91 -0.17
C PRO A 33 2.61 -13.24 -1.54
N PRO A 34 2.60 -11.89 -1.62
CA PRO A 34 2.35 -11.20 -2.86
C PRO A 34 3.33 -11.68 -3.93
N ALA A 35 2.79 -11.95 -5.13
CA ALA A 35 3.59 -12.37 -6.28
C ALA A 35 4.73 -11.38 -6.51
N ILE A 36 5.91 -11.89 -6.92
CA ILE A 36 7.17 -11.14 -7.05
C ILE A 36 6.90 -9.80 -7.75
N SER A 37 6.89 -8.72 -6.95
CA SER A 37 6.27 -7.45 -7.37
C SER A 37 7.29 -6.58 -8.09
N GLY A 38 7.56 -6.92 -9.34
CA GLY A 38 7.92 -5.91 -10.34
C GLY A 38 6.64 -5.25 -10.85
N GLY A 39 6.66 -3.94 -11.07
CA GLY A 39 5.49 -3.18 -11.55
C GLY A 39 5.19 -1.91 -10.75
N ILE A 40 4.13 -1.22 -11.15
CA ILE A 40 3.69 0.05 -10.56
C ILE A 40 2.40 -0.16 -9.77
N GLU A 41 2.32 0.43 -8.58
CA GLU A 41 1.11 0.48 -7.77
C GLU A 41 0.89 1.88 -7.17
N VAL A 42 -0.34 2.37 -7.25
CA VAL A 42 -0.79 3.62 -6.63
C VAL A 42 -2.04 3.31 -5.81
N ARG A 43 -2.04 3.68 -4.53
CA ARG A 43 -3.16 3.51 -3.61
C ARG A 43 -3.38 4.76 -2.76
N VAL A 44 -4.63 5.20 -2.68
CA VAL A 44 -5.11 6.16 -1.67
C VAL A 44 -6.05 5.42 -0.72
N GLN A 45 -5.83 5.53 0.59
CA GLN A 45 -6.49 4.67 1.60
C GLN A 45 -6.71 5.39 2.94
N TYR A 46 -7.58 4.86 3.80
CA TYR A 46 -7.77 5.40 5.17
C TYR A 46 -6.88 4.68 6.21
N GLU A 47 -6.52 3.44 5.89
CA GLU A 47 -5.79 2.50 6.71
C GLU A 47 -4.35 2.98 6.98
N PRO A 48 -3.76 2.66 8.14
CA PRO A 48 -2.34 2.88 8.39
C PRO A 48 -1.44 2.24 7.33
N ILE A 49 -0.29 2.85 7.05
CA ILE A 49 0.71 2.31 6.13
C ILE A 49 1.62 1.34 6.89
N ASP A 50 1.62 0.07 6.50
CA ASP A 50 2.59 -0.94 6.96
C ASP A 50 3.81 -0.94 6.04
N VAL A 51 4.83 -0.17 6.41
CA VAL A 51 6.01 0.08 5.57
C VAL A 51 6.76 -1.21 5.20
N ASP A 52 6.84 -2.19 6.12
CA ASP A 52 7.53 -3.45 5.87
C ASP A 52 6.74 -4.34 4.91
N ALA A 53 5.41 -4.37 5.03
CA ALA A 53 4.54 -5.09 4.09
C ALA A 53 4.59 -4.51 2.66
N GLU A 54 4.73 -3.19 2.51
CA GLU A 54 4.82 -2.56 1.18
C GLU A 54 6.20 -2.78 0.51
N ILE A 55 7.29 -2.88 1.29
CA ILE A 55 8.67 -3.00 0.78
C ILE A 55 9.12 -4.45 0.60
N THR A 56 8.74 -5.37 1.50
CA THR A 56 9.12 -6.79 1.45
C THR A 56 8.91 -7.48 0.09
N PRO A 57 7.83 -7.21 -0.68
CA PRO A 57 7.61 -7.83 -2.00
C PRO A 57 8.59 -7.34 -3.06
N ILE A 58 9.03 -6.08 -2.94
CA ILE A 58 9.91 -5.38 -3.90
C ILE A 58 11.35 -5.86 -3.71
N VAL A 59 11.83 -5.97 -2.46
CA VAL A 59 13.20 -6.46 -2.17
C VAL A 59 13.41 -7.94 -2.53
N ARG A 60 12.33 -8.69 -2.81
CA ARG A 60 12.38 -10.07 -3.32
C ARG A 60 12.47 -10.17 -4.84
N ASN A 61 12.38 -9.06 -5.58
CA ASN A 61 12.55 -9.04 -7.04
C ASN A 61 14.05 -9.16 -7.39
N PRO A 62 14.50 -10.22 -8.09
CA PRO A 62 15.92 -10.44 -8.38
C PRO A 62 16.55 -9.44 -9.35
N ARG A 63 15.75 -8.56 -9.97
CA ARG A 63 16.25 -7.47 -10.84
C ARG A 63 16.55 -6.17 -10.06
N VAL A 64 16.11 -6.08 -8.81
CA VAL A 64 16.30 -4.90 -7.96
C VAL A 64 17.68 -4.93 -7.31
N GLY A 65 18.51 -3.93 -7.62
CA GLY A 65 19.82 -3.72 -6.98
C GLY A 65 19.85 -2.52 -6.02
N ALA A 66 18.79 -1.70 -6.01
CA ALA A 66 18.59 -0.63 -5.04
C ALA A 66 17.09 -0.36 -4.81
N VAL A 67 16.73 -0.11 -3.56
CA VAL A 67 15.42 0.44 -3.16
C VAL A 67 15.67 1.74 -2.42
N VAL A 68 14.94 2.79 -2.79
CA VAL A 68 14.87 4.07 -2.09
C VAL A 68 13.42 4.27 -1.69
N ASN A 69 13.19 4.75 -0.46
CA ASN A 69 11.86 5.16 -0.04
C ASN A 69 11.85 6.57 0.57
N PHE A 70 10.76 7.30 0.32
CA PHE A 70 10.39 8.47 1.10
C PHE A 70 9.19 8.13 1.97
N LEU A 71 9.26 8.46 3.27
CA LEU A 71 8.17 8.32 4.22
C LEU A 71 7.82 9.69 4.79
N GLY A 72 6.69 10.25 4.36
CA GLY A 72 6.12 11.46 4.95
C GLY A 72 5.41 11.10 6.26
N VAL A 73 5.71 11.83 7.33
CA VAL A 73 5.18 11.61 8.69
C VAL A 73 4.61 12.91 9.23
N VAL A 74 3.51 12.83 9.99
CA VAL A 74 2.94 14.01 10.68
C VAL A 74 3.92 14.50 11.75
N ARG A 75 4.20 15.80 11.76
CA ARG A 75 5.11 16.49 12.69
C ARG A 75 4.37 17.56 13.49
N GLN A 76 4.91 17.96 14.64
CA GLN A 76 4.25 18.86 15.61
C GLN A 76 4.15 20.32 15.13
N SER A 77 5.08 20.78 14.29
CA SER A 77 5.14 22.15 13.78
C SER A 77 4.91 22.20 12.28
N GLY A 78 3.82 22.85 11.87
CA GLY A 78 3.32 22.90 10.49
C GLY A 78 3.43 24.28 9.88
N ASP A 79 2.28 24.84 9.51
CA ASP A 79 2.08 26.29 9.38
C ASP A 79 1.62 26.90 10.73
N VAL A 80 1.14 26.03 11.63
CA VAL A 80 0.87 26.32 13.04
C VAL A 80 1.67 25.39 13.96
N ASP A 81 1.90 25.82 15.19
CA ASP A 81 2.49 25.00 16.24
C ASP A 81 1.44 24.19 17.03
N ASP A 82 1.93 23.16 17.73
CA ASP A 82 1.15 22.19 18.54
C ASP A 82 0.14 21.37 17.75
N VAL A 83 0.50 20.97 16.52
CA VAL A 83 -0.26 20.03 15.69
C VAL A 83 -0.25 18.63 16.32
N VAL A 84 -1.43 18.09 16.60
CA VAL A 84 -1.64 16.73 17.13
C VAL A 84 -2.18 15.76 16.08
N ALA A 85 -2.75 16.26 14.98
CA ALA A 85 -3.20 15.45 13.85
C ALA A 85 -3.30 16.30 12.56
N LEU A 86 -3.33 15.60 11.43
CA LEU A 86 -3.85 16.11 10.16
C LEU A 86 -5.20 15.48 9.88
N ASP A 87 -6.14 16.23 9.32
CA ASP A 87 -7.23 15.66 8.54
C ASP A 87 -6.91 15.92 7.05
N ILE A 88 -6.93 14.87 6.23
CA ILE A 88 -6.55 14.96 4.80
C ILE A 88 -7.70 14.49 3.91
N GLU A 89 -8.04 15.33 2.95
CA GLU A 89 -9.02 15.07 1.90
C GLU A 89 -8.33 14.99 0.54
N HIS A 90 -8.99 14.37 -0.44
CA HIS A 90 -8.49 14.23 -1.82
C HIS A 90 -9.65 14.29 -2.81
N TYR A 91 -9.36 14.42 -4.11
CA TYR A 91 -10.36 14.28 -5.17
C TYR A 91 -10.37 12.82 -5.67
N PRO A 92 -11.41 12.00 -5.38
CA PRO A 92 -11.45 10.60 -5.80
C PRO A 92 -11.37 10.42 -7.32
N GLY A 93 -10.48 9.55 -7.77
CA GLY A 93 -10.20 9.25 -9.18
C GLY A 93 -9.34 10.31 -9.90
N MET A 94 -9.38 11.59 -9.52
CA MET A 94 -8.42 12.58 -10.05
C MET A 94 -7.06 12.43 -9.40
N THR A 95 -7.01 12.24 -8.08
CA THR A 95 -5.78 12.10 -7.30
C THR A 95 -4.94 10.91 -7.79
N GLU A 96 -5.59 9.77 -7.95
CA GLU A 96 -4.98 8.53 -8.43
C GLU A 96 -4.45 8.70 -9.86
N ARG A 97 -5.18 9.39 -10.74
CA ARG A 97 -4.71 9.69 -12.11
C ARG A 97 -3.50 10.62 -12.13
N SER A 98 -3.47 11.67 -11.29
CA SER A 98 -2.27 12.51 -11.14
C SER A 98 -1.08 11.69 -10.69
N LEU A 99 -1.26 10.86 -9.64
CA LEU A 99 -0.20 9.98 -9.13
C LEU A 99 0.29 8.97 -10.19
N TRP A 100 -0.61 8.36 -10.96
CA TRP A 100 -0.25 7.48 -12.08
C TRP A 100 0.56 8.21 -13.15
N SER A 101 0.13 9.39 -13.59
CA SER A 101 0.86 10.19 -14.59
C SER A 101 2.28 10.56 -14.14
N ILE A 102 2.47 10.82 -12.84
CA ILE A 102 3.78 11.11 -12.25
C ILE A 102 4.70 9.88 -12.32
N VAL A 103 4.17 8.68 -12.06
CA VAL A 103 4.96 7.45 -12.17
C VAL A 103 5.24 7.07 -13.63
N GLU A 104 4.30 7.29 -14.54
CA GLU A 104 4.52 7.10 -15.99
C GLU A 104 5.67 8.01 -16.48
N GLU A 105 5.68 9.28 -16.08
CA GLU A 105 6.74 10.21 -16.45
C GLU A 105 8.11 9.81 -15.85
N ALA A 106 8.13 9.42 -14.57
CA ALA A 106 9.35 8.91 -13.94
C ALA A 106 9.88 7.62 -14.62
N SER A 107 8.97 6.71 -15.00
CA SER A 107 9.32 5.45 -15.68
C SER A 107 9.78 5.65 -17.12
N ALA A 108 9.38 6.77 -17.76
CA ALA A 108 9.92 7.19 -19.05
C ALA A 108 11.32 7.83 -18.94
N ARG A 109 11.65 8.42 -17.79
CA ARG A 109 12.92 9.10 -17.52
C ARG A 109 14.01 8.16 -16.98
N TRP A 110 13.65 7.15 -16.17
CA TRP A 110 14.61 6.26 -15.48
C TRP A 110 14.25 4.77 -15.62
N PRO A 111 15.25 3.85 -15.61
CA PRO A 111 15.01 2.41 -15.63
C PRO A 111 14.57 1.92 -14.23
N LEU A 112 13.25 1.87 -14.01
CA LEU A 112 12.63 1.46 -12.76
C LEU A 112 12.10 0.02 -12.84
N GLU A 113 12.24 -0.71 -11.73
CA GLU A 113 11.83 -2.11 -11.57
C GLU A 113 10.51 -2.25 -10.81
N ALA A 114 10.28 -1.37 -9.84
CA ALA A 114 9.01 -1.22 -9.16
C ALA A 114 8.85 0.23 -8.66
N VAL A 115 7.61 0.70 -8.63
CA VAL A 115 7.22 1.94 -7.95
C VAL A 115 5.94 1.67 -7.17
N ARG A 116 5.91 2.05 -5.89
CA ARG A 116 4.70 1.99 -5.07
C ARG A 116 4.48 3.33 -4.38
N ILE A 117 3.30 3.91 -4.58
CA ILE A 117 2.83 5.11 -3.86
C ILE A 117 1.62 4.73 -3.03
N VAL A 118 1.72 4.87 -1.71
CA VAL A 118 0.59 4.72 -0.78
C VAL A 118 0.39 6.05 -0.06
N HIS A 119 -0.74 6.71 -0.29
CA HIS A 119 -1.11 7.93 0.43
C HIS A 119 -2.30 7.68 1.34
N ARG A 120 -2.18 8.10 2.59
CA ARG A 120 -3.23 7.99 3.59
C ARG A 120 -4.11 9.25 3.61
N ILE A 121 -5.42 9.07 3.76
CA ILE A 121 -6.43 10.13 3.88
C ILE A 121 -7.25 9.96 5.18
N GLY A 122 -8.10 10.93 5.48
CA GLY A 122 -8.80 11.05 6.75
C GLY A 122 -7.89 11.54 7.87
N ARG A 123 -8.18 11.16 9.12
CA ARG A 123 -7.47 11.64 10.31
C ARG A 123 -6.19 10.85 10.59
N ILE A 124 -5.06 11.54 10.66
CA ILE A 124 -3.73 10.98 10.85
C ILE A 124 -3.06 11.68 12.03
N ALA A 125 -2.78 10.94 13.11
CA ALA A 125 -2.17 11.51 14.32
C ALA A 125 -0.69 11.87 14.15
N LEU A 126 -0.20 12.74 15.01
CA LEU A 126 1.22 13.11 15.15
C LEU A 126 2.12 11.86 15.22
N GLY A 127 3.21 11.85 14.45
CA GLY A 127 4.15 10.73 14.38
C GLY A 127 3.74 9.57 13.47
N HIS A 128 2.53 9.58 12.87
CA HIS A 128 2.10 8.53 11.94
C HIS A 128 2.43 8.87 10.48
N PRO A 129 2.68 7.85 9.63
CA PRO A 129 2.81 8.01 8.18
C PRO A 129 1.57 8.63 7.52
N VAL A 130 1.83 9.56 6.60
CA VAL A 130 0.86 10.14 5.66
C VAL A 130 1.08 9.65 4.23
N VAL A 131 2.33 9.50 3.80
CA VAL A 131 2.66 9.01 2.45
C VAL A 131 3.90 8.13 2.50
N LEU A 132 3.86 7.02 1.78
CA LEU A 132 5.03 6.19 1.45
C LEU A 132 5.19 6.17 -0.06
N MET A 133 6.40 6.47 -0.52
CA MET A 133 6.83 6.29 -1.90
C MET A 133 8.03 5.35 -1.89
N VAL A 134 7.91 4.20 -2.56
CA VAL A 134 8.99 3.23 -2.74
C VAL A 134 9.37 3.19 -4.21
N VAL A 135 10.66 3.30 -4.49
CA VAL A 135 11.23 3.26 -5.84
C VAL A 135 12.35 2.25 -5.88
N ALA A 136 12.27 1.30 -6.80
CA ALA A 136 13.25 0.26 -6.98
C ALA A 136 13.84 0.31 -8.40
N ALA A 137 15.15 0.11 -8.49
CA ALA A 137 15.89 0.12 -9.74
C ALA A 137 17.07 -0.88 -9.69
N PRO A 138 17.71 -1.20 -10.82
CA PRO A 138 18.93 -2.00 -10.82
C PRO A 138 20.10 -1.30 -10.11
N HIS A 139 20.12 0.03 -10.10
CA HIS A 139 21.20 0.84 -9.51
C HIS A 139 20.66 2.07 -8.77
N ARG A 140 21.33 2.45 -7.67
CA ARG A 140 20.85 3.47 -6.72
C ARG A 140 20.56 4.86 -7.31
N ALA A 141 21.30 5.29 -8.34
CA ALA A 141 21.15 6.65 -8.90
C ALA A 141 19.73 6.88 -9.42
N ALA A 142 19.25 5.99 -10.31
CA ALA A 142 17.89 6.02 -10.83
C ALA A 142 16.82 5.96 -9.73
N ALA A 143 17.04 5.18 -8.67
CA ALA A 143 16.09 5.08 -7.55
C ALA A 143 16.03 6.37 -6.70
N PHE A 144 17.17 7.04 -6.47
CA PHE A 144 17.19 8.34 -5.79
C PHE A 144 16.55 9.44 -6.65
N ASP A 145 17.02 9.62 -7.88
CA ASP A 145 16.56 10.68 -8.78
C ASP A 145 15.04 10.59 -9.02
N ALA A 146 14.52 9.39 -9.32
CA ALA A 146 13.10 9.18 -9.55
C ALA A 146 12.26 9.34 -8.28
N CYS A 147 12.75 8.94 -7.10
CA CYS A 147 12.03 9.15 -5.83
C CYS A 147 11.95 10.64 -5.48
N GLU A 148 13.00 11.41 -5.75
CA GLU A 148 13.00 12.86 -5.51
C GLU A 148 12.08 13.59 -6.51
N PHE A 149 12.18 13.25 -7.80
CA PHE A 149 11.31 13.73 -8.88
C PHE A 149 9.83 13.50 -8.55
N MET A 150 9.44 12.27 -8.23
CA MET A 150 8.03 11.94 -8.00
C MET A 150 7.49 12.63 -6.73
N MET A 151 8.32 12.88 -5.71
CA MET A 151 7.89 13.63 -4.53
C MET A 151 7.69 15.13 -4.79
N ASP A 152 8.49 15.76 -5.66
CA ASP A 152 8.27 17.16 -6.08
C ASP A 152 6.98 17.31 -6.88
N PHE A 153 6.78 16.41 -7.86
CA PHE A 153 5.58 16.39 -8.70
C PHE A 153 4.32 16.07 -7.89
N LEU A 154 4.39 15.15 -6.90
CA LEU A 154 3.25 14.79 -6.06
C LEU A 154 2.73 16.01 -5.29
N LYS A 155 3.61 16.80 -4.67
CA LYS A 155 3.23 18.00 -3.90
C LYS A 155 2.56 19.09 -4.74
N THR A 156 2.88 19.14 -6.03
CA THR A 156 2.43 20.20 -6.96
C THR A 156 1.22 19.79 -7.80
N HIS A 157 1.08 18.50 -8.16
CA HIS A 157 0.09 18.03 -9.14
C HIS A 157 -0.98 17.07 -8.56
N ALA A 158 -0.80 16.53 -7.36
CA ALA A 158 -1.79 15.66 -6.73
C ALA A 158 -2.76 16.46 -5.84
N PRO A 159 -4.08 16.49 -6.14
CA PRO A 159 -5.07 17.26 -5.37
C PRO A 159 -5.36 16.63 -4.01
N PHE A 160 -4.50 16.93 -3.03
CA PHE A 160 -4.71 16.70 -1.61
C PHE A 160 -4.95 18.01 -0.87
N TRP A 161 -5.94 18.03 0.03
CA TRP A 161 -6.18 19.15 0.93
C TRP A 161 -5.89 18.72 2.37
N LYS A 162 -5.01 19.46 3.03
CA LYS A 162 -4.51 19.15 4.37
C LYS A 162 -5.02 20.18 5.36
N LYS A 163 -5.64 19.71 6.44
CA LYS A 163 -6.04 20.51 7.59
C LYS A 163 -5.17 20.15 8.80
N GLU A 164 -4.52 21.14 9.39
CA GLU A 164 -3.74 20.96 10.63
C GLU A 164 -4.64 21.14 11.84
N ILE A 165 -4.58 20.18 12.77
CA ILE A 165 -5.40 20.12 13.96
C ILE A 165 -4.51 20.27 15.19
N ARG A 166 -4.73 21.35 15.95
CA ARG A 166 -3.94 21.71 17.12
C ARG A 166 -4.45 21.04 18.39
N HIS A 167 -3.59 20.97 19.41
CA HIS A 167 -3.92 20.40 20.73
C HIS A 167 -5.15 21.04 21.40
N ASP A 168 -5.36 22.34 21.20
CA ASP A 168 -6.53 23.09 21.73
C ASP A 168 -7.81 22.91 20.90
N GLY A 169 -7.80 22.05 19.87
CA GLY A 169 -8.92 21.78 18.99
C GLY A 169 -9.08 22.77 17.84
N VAL A 170 -8.26 23.83 17.75
CA VAL A 170 -8.25 24.74 16.60
C VAL A 170 -7.78 24.00 15.35
N ALA A 171 -8.48 24.18 14.23
CA ALA A 171 -8.24 23.44 13.00
C ALA A 171 -8.20 24.39 11.79
N GLY A 172 -7.05 24.44 11.09
CA GLY A 172 -6.81 25.34 9.96
C GLY A 172 -6.43 24.59 8.70
N TRP A 173 -6.87 25.06 7.53
CA TRP A 173 -6.38 24.55 6.24
C TRP A 173 -4.96 25.07 5.99
N VAL A 174 -4.09 24.19 5.49
CA VAL A 174 -2.72 24.52 5.10
C VAL A 174 -2.75 25.22 3.74
N GLU A 175 -2.06 26.35 3.61
CA GLU A 175 -1.97 27.06 2.34
C GLU A 175 -1.04 26.33 1.36
N ALA A 176 -1.39 26.34 0.07
CA ALA A 176 -0.53 25.80 -0.97
C ALA A 176 0.76 26.63 -1.09
N LYS A 177 1.92 26.02 -0.88
CA LYS A 177 3.20 26.73 -0.83
C LYS A 177 3.83 26.85 -2.20
N THR A 178 4.14 28.08 -2.61
CA THR A 178 4.86 28.41 -3.86
C THR A 178 6.31 27.93 -3.91
N HIS A 179 6.83 27.32 -2.84
CA HIS A 179 8.19 26.78 -2.79
C HIS A 179 8.40 25.63 -3.78
N ASP A 180 7.38 24.83 -4.06
CA ASP A 180 7.53 23.60 -4.84
C ASP A 180 7.70 23.88 -6.36
N ASP A 181 7.27 25.05 -6.86
CA ASP A 181 7.51 25.51 -8.24
C ASP A 181 8.99 25.65 -8.60
N HIS A 182 9.86 25.88 -7.61
CA HIS A 182 11.31 25.95 -7.82
C HIS A 182 11.96 24.57 -7.87
N ALA A 183 11.44 23.61 -7.10
CA ALA A 183 11.88 22.23 -7.17
C ALA A 183 11.53 21.61 -8.54
N MET A 184 10.33 21.89 -9.04
CA MET A 184 9.88 21.47 -10.38
C MET A 184 10.84 21.87 -11.52
N LYS A 185 11.34 23.11 -11.52
CA LYS A 185 12.23 23.65 -12.58
C LYS A 185 13.56 22.90 -12.75
N ARG A 186 13.98 22.07 -11.78
CA ARG A 186 15.20 21.25 -11.92
C ARG A 186 15.00 20.04 -12.84
N TRP A 187 13.75 19.69 -13.14
CA TRP A 187 13.39 18.50 -13.91
C TRP A 187 13.07 18.78 -15.39
N GLY A 188 13.17 20.03 -15.84
CA GLY A 188 12.92 20.47 -17.22
C GLY A 188 11.52 21.04 -17.44
#